data_AF-A0A4W6F690-F1
#
_entry.id   AF-A0A4W6F690-F1
#
_cell.length_a   1.000
_cell.length_b   1.000
_cell.length_c   1.000
_cell.angle_alpha   90.00
_cell.angle_beta   90.00
_cell.angle_gamma   90.00
#
_symmetry.space_group_name_H-M   'P 1'
#
loop_
_entity.id
_entity.type
_entity.pdbx_description
1 polymer ?
#
loop_
_entity_poly.entity_id
_entity_poly.type
_entity_poly.pdbx_seq_one_letter_code
_entity_poly.pdbx_strand_id
1 'polypeptide(L)'
;MRNPALTKIVQKITVYAKKGEKVKQALKRDGRFMNIIFKKTCALFHMKTEVNTEMSNLVDDLDGNTYQIILLSKSSPPDSQPGSLDDAYMMSSESQRSDSDENKDPSQQSTITESVNDNAPQSKLELNGNTAPEKILRKIPLAQKIQNHLSSEFEHSVKKMKTVSKLSRIQNIMRVEYGKNDQTCREVKTMKKLMDLSNSVCHVRINGSAAGTGFLLFDNFALTNGHVLKDIYNENRKELDERVTVHFSFESLDQVVGGQDSTGEMEVEEVAGFEYCPDASGHMYDWALLRLSANQTLPTGLLTHFGFLPKSGGICIIGHPDGGVKKIDPCLIIPSEKRNQVVEKSCHENQGHIQLVTRNFFEGVAESVQRNTQVLTYESCFYFGSSGSPVFDRHCRVVAMHSGGYDYQSAKGETQSVIEFGYCLSDILEHIIVQLVQRGRSDVLKSYLACSYAHHQNVMSNVKKLVESRNFTAFKNVVNSSVDINDESLQKFFEFFSLKEESVPMDISY
;
A
#
# COMPACT_ATOMS: atom_id res chain seq x y z
N MET A 1 -29.27 15.63 -29.29
CA MET A 1 -28.85 15.97 -27.91
C MET A 1 -28.73 14.68 -27.11
N ARG A 2 -27.80 14.58 -26.15
CA ARG A 2 -27.66 13.34 -25.34
C ARG A 2 -28.84 13.11 -24.38
N ASN A 3 -29.43 14.19 -23.82
CA ASN A 3 -30.67 14.11 -23.03
C ASN A 3 -31.89 14.48 -23.93
N PRO A 4 -32.86 13.57 -24.16
CA PRO A 4 -34.08 13.84 -24.93
C PRO A 4 -35.11 14.76 -24.24
N ALA A 5 -35.03 14.96 -22.92
CA ALA A 5 -35.89 15.90 -22.20
C ALA A 5 -35.51 17.35 -22.52
N LEU A 6 -34.21 17.65 -22.62
CA LEU A 6 -33.72 18.99 -22.98
C LEU A 6 -34.24 19.45 -24.35
N THR A 7 -34.39 18.55 -25.33
CA THR A 7 -34.96 18.86 -26.65
C THR A 7 -36.44 19.25 -26.65
N LYS A 8 -37.17 19.01 -25.56
CA LYS A 8 -38.57 19.47 -25.40
C LYS A 8 -38.70 20.87 -24.80
N ILE A 9 -37.62 21.38 -24.18
CA ILE A 9 -37.65 22.59 -23.34
C ILE A 9 -36.72 23.69 -23.90
N VAL A 10 -35.65 23.31 -24.59
CA VAL A 10 -34.57 24.23 -24.99
C VAL A 10 -34.43 24.24 -26.51
N GLN A 11 -34.82 25.35 -27.14
CA GLN A 11 -34.71 25.57 -28.60
C GLN A 11 -33.32 26.07 -29.04
N LYS A 12 -32.55 26.69 -28.13
CA LYS A 12 -31.21 27.23 -28.40
C LYS A 12 -30.29 26.99 -27.21
N ILE A 13 -29.02 26.68 -27.47
CA ILE A 13 -28.03 26.31 -26.45
C ILE A 13 -26.79 27.19 -26.64
N THR A 14 -26.37 27.88 -25.58
CA THR A 14 -25.08 28.59 -25.52
C THR A 14 -23.97 27.61 -25.17
N VAL A 15 -22.93 27.57 -25.99
CA VAL A 15 -21.70 26.78 -25.79
C VAL A 15 -20.56 27.75 -25.50
N TYR A 16 -19.77 27.51 -24.46
CA TYR A 16 -18.64 28.36 -24.10
C TYR A 16 -17.35 27.85 -24.72
N ALA A 17 -16.76 28.64 -25.61
CA ALA A 17 -15.55 28.29 -26.33
C ALA A 17 -14.32 29.11 -25.89
N LYS A 18 -13.12 28.53 -25.98
CA LYS A 18 -11.84 29.20 -25.75
C LYS A 18 -11.30 29.74 -27.08
N LYS A 19 -10.85 31.00 -27.10
CA LYS A 19 -10.13 31.57 -28.25
C LYS A 19 -8.94 30.66 -28.62
N GLY A 20 -8.76 30.38 -29.90
CA GLY A 20 -7.76 29.45 -30.45
C GLY A 20 -8.19 27.97 -30.49
N GLU A 21 -9.35 27.58 -29.95
CA GLU A 21 -9.83 26.19 -30.04
C GLU A 21 -10.69 25.96 -31.31
N LYS A 22 -10.71 24.71 -31.81
CA LYS A 22 -11.55 24.33 -32.96
C LYS A 22 -13.01 24.13 -32.55
N VAL A 23 -13.95 24.42 -33.44
CA VAL A 23 -15.40 24.18 -33.25
C VAL A 23 -15.69 22.74 -32.76
N LYS A 24 -15.05 21.73 -33.34
CA LYS A 24 -15.16 20.32 -32.91
C LYS A 24 -14.76 20.10 -31.46
N GLN A 25 -13.73 20.79 -30.97
CA GLN A 25 -13.22 20.68 -29.59
C GLN A 25 -14.18 21.35 -28.62
N ALA A 26 -14.65 22.57 -28.92
CA ALA A 26 -15.64 23.28 -28.12
C ALA A 26 -16.92 22.43 -27.91
N LEU A 27 -17.46 21.87 -29.00
CA LEU A 27 -18.66 21.02 -28.97
C LEU A 27 -18.44 19.65 -28.30
N LYS A 28 -17.24 19.04 -28.43
CA LYS A 28 -16.85 17.83 -27.67
C LYS A 28 -16.84 18.14 -26.16
N ARG A 29 -16.15 19.23 -25.77
CA ARG A 29 -15.92 19.69 -24.39
C ARG A 29 -17.24 20.05 -23.67
N ASP A 30 -18.21 20.57 -24.41
CA ASP A 30 -19.56 20.88 -23.92
C ASP A 30 -20.36 19.65 -23.46
N GLY A 31 -20.07 18.45 -24.00
CA GLY A 31 -20.62 17.18 -23.56
C GLY A 31 -22.11 16.93 -23.83
N ARG A 32 -22.92 17.94 -24.16
CA ARG A 32 -24.38 17.82 -24.37
C ARG A 32 -24.76 17.23 -25.74
N PHE A 33 -23.85 17.28 -26.71
CA PHE A 33 -24.06 16.80 -28.08
C PHE A 33 -23.85 15.29 -28.24
N MET A 34 -24.62 14.66 -29.14
CA MET A 34 -24.49 13.23 -29.44
C MET A 34 -23.27 12.97 -30.32
N ASN A 35 -22.54 11.88 -30.06
CA ASN A 35 -21.31 11.55 -30.80
C ASN A 35 -21.51 11.41 -32.33
N ILE A 36 -22.74 11.24 -32.80
CA ILE A 36 -23.08 11.22 -34.22
C ILE A 36 -22.67 12.51 -34.97
N ILE A 37 -22.67 13.68 -34.33
CA ILE A 37 -22.27 14.94 -34.98
C ILE A 37 -20.75 15.05 -35.20
N PHE A 38 -19.96 14.20 -34.54
CA PHE A 38 -18.50 14.15 -34.68
C PHE A 38 -18.02 13.00 -35.58
N LYS A 39 -18.94 12.11 -35.98
CA LYS A 39 -18.71 10.96 -36.87
C LYS A 39 -19.22 11.18 -38.30
N LYS A 40 -20.00 12.24 -38.53
CA LYS A 40 -20.53 12.64 -39.84
C LYS A 40 -20.00 14.02 -40.23
N THR A 41 -20.06 14.33 -41.52
CA THR A 41 -19.69 15.64 -42.09
C THR A 41 -20.72 16.71 -41.71
N CYS A 42 -20.68 17.15 -40.46
CA CYS A 42 -21.53 18.22 -39.94
C CYS A 42 -20.81 19.57 -39.96
N ALA A 43 -21.58 20.66 -40.05
CA ALA A 43 -21.09 22.03 -40.00
C ALA A 43 -22.04 22.94 -39.19
N LEU A 44 -21.56 24.11 -38.80
CA LEU A 44 -22.37 25.17 -38.20
C LEU A 44 -22.88 26.11 -39.30
N PHE A 45 -24.18 26.06 -39.59
CA PHE A 45 -24.84 26.97 -40.52
C PHE A 45 -25.28 28.24 -39.80
N HIS A 46 -24.83 29.40 -40.28
CA HIS A 46 -25.22 30.68 -39.70
C HIS A 46 -26.50 31.23 -40.35
N MET A 47 -27.61 31.20 -39.59
CA MET A 47 -28.97 31.48 -40.07
C MET A 47 -29.20 32.88 -40.68
N LYS A 48 -28.27 33.83 -40.52
CA LYS A 48 -28.40 35.21 -41.06
C LYS A 48 -27.53 35.49 -42.29
N THR A 49 -26.44 34.74 -42.47
CA THR A 49 -25.47 34.98 -43.55
C THR A 49 -25.38 33.80 -44.51
N GLU A 50 -26.07 32.70 -44.21
CA GLU A 50 -26.09 31.44 -44.98
C GLU A 50 -24.70 30.78 -45.16
N VAL A 51 -23.70 31.25 -44.41
CA VAL A 51 -22.34 30.71 -44.41
C VAL A 51 -22.27 29.46 -43.53
N ASN A 52 -21.58 28.43 -44.04
CA ASN A 52 -21.18 27.25 -43.29
C ASN A 52 -19.80 27.45 -42.64
N THR A 53 -19.72 27.25 -41.33
CA THR A 53 -18.46 27.14 -40.60
C THR A 53 -18.18 25.65 -40.34
N GLU A 54 -17.05 25.16 -40.84
CA GLU A 54 -16.67 23.76 -40.64
C GLU A 54 -16.25 23.47 -39.19
N MET A 55 -16.34 22.20 -38.79
CA MET A 55 -15.94 21.74 -37.45
C MET A 55 -14.41 21.86 -37.20
N SER A 56 -13.63 21.98 -38.28
CA SER A 56 -12.19 22.23 -38.37
C SER A 56 -11.81 23.68 -38.02
N ASN A 57 -12.71 24.65 -38.22
CA ASN A 57 -12.42 26.07 -38.06
C ASN A 57 -12.25 26.47 -36.59
N LEU A 58 -11.57 27.59 -36.36
CA LEU A 58 -11.45 28.22 -35.04
C LEU A 58 -12.78 28.88 -34.61
N VAL A 59 -12.96 29.01 -33.30
CA VAL A 59 -14.15 29.62 -32.69
C VAL A 59 -14.09 31.15 -32.56
N ASP A 60 -12.95 31.75 -32.87
CA ASP A 60 -12.58 33.14 -32.54
C ASP A 60 -13.59 34.18 -33.02
N ASP A 61 -14.18 33.98 -34.20
CA ASP A 61 -15.14 34.89 -34.83
C ASP A 61 -16.62 34.48 -34.64
N LEU A 62 -16.89 33.50 -33.76
CA LEU A 62 -18.22 32.91 -33.57
C LEU A 62 -18.99 33.43 -32.35
N ASP A 63 -18.39 34.32 -31.55
CA ASP A 63 -19.03 34.86 -30.34
C ASP A 63 -20.31 35.68 -30.66
N GLY A 64 -21.27 35.67 -29.73
CA GLY A 64 -22.56 36.35 -29.84
C GLY A 64 -23.53 35.82 -30.92
N ASN A 65 -23.08 34.93 -31.81
CA ASN A 65 -23.85 34.45 -32.95
C ASN A 65 -24.66 33.17 -32.65
N THR A 66 -25.61 32.82 -33.53
CA THR A 66 -26.46 31.62 -33.39
C THR A 66 -26.36 30.76 -34.65
N TYR A 67 -26.00 29.49 -34.47
CA TYR A 67 -25.78 28.53 -35.54
C TYR A 67 -26.72 27.32 -35.42
N GLN A 68 -27.08 26.74 -36.56
CA GLN A 68 -27.73 25.43 -36.62
C GLN A 68 -26.71 24.38 -37.03
N ILE A 69 -26.67 23.24 -36.33
CA ILE A 69 -25.83 22.11 -36.76
C ILE A 69 -26.54 21.43 -37.93
N ILE A 70 -25.94 21.48 -39.12
CA ILE A 70 -26.43 20.82 -40.33
C ILE A 70 -25.52 19.66 -40.73
N LEU A 71 -26.02 18.77 -41.58
CA LEU A 71 -25.30 17.66 -42.19
C LEU A 71 -25.03 17.98 -43.66
N LEU A 72 -23.76 18.10 -44.06
CA LEU A 72 -23.37 18.51 -45.41
C LEU A 72 -23.45 17.37 -46.45
N SER A 73 -23.27 16.11 -46.03
CA SER A 73 -23.43 14.94 -46.89
C SER A 73 -23.99 13.73 -46.13
N LYS A 74 -24.66 12.81 -46.84
CA LYS A 74 -25.09 11.51 -46.28
C LYS A 74 -23.96 10.47 -46.22
N SER A 75 -22.82 10.74 -46.86
CA SER A 75 -21.62 9.91 -46.84
C SER A 75 -20.83 10.09 -45.54
N SER A 76 -20.10 9.04 -45.15
CA SER A 76 -18.94 9.18 -44.26
C SER A 76 -17.91 10.14 -44.88
N PRO A 77 -17.09 10.85 -44.08
CA PRO A 77 -15.88 11.47 -44.64
C PRO A 77 -15.00 10.38 -45.29
N PRO A 78 -14.24 10.71 -46.36
CA PRO A 78 -13.31 9.76 -46.98
C PRO A 78 -12.22 9.33 -45.99
N ASP A 79 -11.74 8.09 -46.12
CA ASP A 79 -10.77 7.44 -45.20
C ASP A 79 -9.33 8.03 -45.24
N SER A 80 -9.18 9.28 -45.66
CA SER A 80 -7.90 9.96 -45.87
C SER A 80 -7.84 11.34 -45.21
N GLN A 81 -8.14 11.41 -43.91
CA GLN A 81 -7.47 12.28 -42.93
C GLN A 81 -7.76 11.79 -41.48
N PRO A 82 -6.87 12.06 -40.50
CA PRO A 82 -6.58 11.11 -39.42
C PRO A 82 -7.76 10.86 -38.46
N GLY A 83 -8.20 9.60 -38.43
CA GLY A 83 -8.93 9.04 -37.31
C GLY A 83 -8.00 8.79 -36.11
N SER A 84 -8.51 9.04 -34.90
CA SER A 84 -8.03 8.53 -33.61
C SER A 84 -6.57 8.77 -33.16
N LEU A 85 -5.89 9.84 -33.59
CA LEU A 85 -4.59 10.23 -33.01
C LEU A 85 -4.62 11.49 -32.11
N ASP A 86 -5.61 12.39 -32.26
CA ASP A 86 -5.74 13.58 -31.40
C ASP A 86 -6.10 13.27 -29.94
N ASP A 87 -6.69 12.09 -29.65
CA ASP A 87 -7.09 11.71 -28.29
C ASP A 87 -5.90 11.14 -27.46
N ALA A 88 -4.69 11.04 -28.03
CA ALA A 88 -3.48 10.50 -27.37
C ALA A 88 -2.50 11.57 -26.82
N TYR A 89 -2.61 12.84 -27.25
CA TYR A 89 -1.61 13.89 -26.97
C TYR A 89 -1.97 14.80 -25.77
N MET A 90 -2.74 14.29 -24.80
CA MET A 90 -3.30 15.07 -23.67
C MET A 90 -2.96 14.49 -22.28
N MET A 91 -1.91 13.66 -22.17
CA MET A 91 -1.40 13.14 -20.89
C MET A 91 0.12 13.28 -20.72
N SER A 92 0.79 14.08 -21.57
CA SER A 92 2.26 14.11 -21.67
C SER A 92 2.87 15.52 -21.76
N SER A 93 2.42 16.48 -20.93
CA SER A 93 3.10 17.79 -20.84
C SER A 93 2.81 18.60 -19.56
N GLU A 94 3.00 18.03 -18.37
CA GLU A 94 3.23 18.81 -17.12
C GLU A 94 4.35 18.18 -16.27
N SER A 95 5.53 18.01 -16.85
CA SER A 95 6.74 17.60 -16.12
C SER A 95 8.02 18.18 -16.71
N GLN A 96 8.08 19.51 -16.87
CA GLN A 96 9.35 20.22 -16.95
C GLN A 96 9.31 21.45 -16.02
N ARG A 97 9.92 21.30 -14.84
CA ARG A 97 10.54 22.43 -14.16
C ARG A 97 11.79 22.79 -14.96
N SER A 98 12.01 24.08 -15.19
CA SER A 98 13.30 24.64 -15.52
C SER A 98 13.52 25.83 -14.59
N ASP A 99 14.47 25.71 -13.68
CA ASP A 99 14.81 26.78 -12.76
C ASP A 99 15.43 27.98 -13.51
N SER A 100 15.16 29.19 -13.04
CA SER A 100 16.05 30.35 -13.24
C SER A 100 15.76 31.44 -12.19
N ASP A 101 16.85 31.85 -11.55
CA ASP A 101 17.17 33.18 -11.07
C ASP A 101 16.46 33.78 -9.83
N GLU A 102 17.19 33.65 -8.71
CA GLU A 102 17.67 34.74 -7.84
C GLU A 102 16.70 35.79 -7.26
N ASN A 103 16.56 35.71 -5.93
CA ASN A 103 16.79 36.80 -4.97
C ASN A 103 16.22 38.21 -5.24
N LYS A 104 15.20 38.57 -4.44
CA LYS A 104 15.33 39.69 -3.48
C LYS A 104 14.27 39.67 -2.39
N ASP A 105 14.73 39.62 -1.13
CA ASP A 105 13.97 39.99 0.08
C ASP A 105 13.81 41.53 0.10
N PRO A 106 12.83 42.11 0.84
CA PRO A 106 13.11 42.37 2.26
C PRO A 106 11.92 42.22 3.24
N SER A 107 12.22 41.53 4.35
CA SER A 107 11.98 41.93 5.75
C SER A 107 10.55 42.09 6.31
N GLN A 108 10.23 41.17 7.23
CA GLN A 108 9.79 41.42 8.63
C GLN A 108 8.85 42.61 8.94
N GLN A 109 7.66 42.31 9.48
CA GLN A 109 7.41 42.58 10.91
C GLN A 109 6.27 41.74 11.50
N SER A 110 6.45 41.28 12.74
CA SER A 110 5.48 40.52 13.53
C SER A 110 4.64 41.43 14.45
N THR A 111 3.34 41.18 14.63
CA THR A 111 2.69 41.35 15.96
C THR A 111 1.42 40.49 16.14
N ILE A 112 1.44 39.75 17.25
CA ILE A 112 0.36 39.22 18.11
C ILE A 112 -0.99 40.00 18.05
N THR A 113 -2.16 39.33 18.09
CA THR A 113 -3.12 39.24 19.24
C THR A 113 -4.56 38.82 18.82
N GLU A 114 -5.28 38.28 19.80
CA GLU A 114 -6.47 37.42 19.81
C GLU A 114 -7.85 38.06 19.53
N SER A 115 -8.80 37.20 19.11
CA SER A 115 -10.17 37.04 19.65
C SER A 115 -11.37 37.99 19.34
N VAL A 116 -12.48 37.31 18.94
CA VAL A 116 -13.88 37.44 19.46
C VAL A 116 -14.90 38.46 18.87
N ASN A 117 -15.96 37.86 18.30
CA ASN A 117 -17.41 38.16 18.21
C ASN A 117 -18.03 39.42 17.56
N ASP A 118 -18.96 39.12 16.65
CA ASP A 118 -20.38 39.55 16.59
C ASP A 118 -20.79 40.97 17.03
N ASN A 119 -21.23 41.81 16.07
CA ASN A 119 -22.66 42.03 15.76
C ASN A 119 -22.86 43.19 14.76
N ALA A 120 -23.92 43.12 13.97
CA ALA A 120 -24.33 44.14 12.98
C ALA A 120 -25.44 45.06 13.56
N PRO A 121 -26.12 45.94 12.77
CA PRO A 121 -25.66 46.92 11.77
C PRO A 121 -26.19 48.36 12.08
N GLN A 122 -25.73 49.41 11.37
CA GLN A 122 -26.65 50.48 10.89
C GLN A 122 -26.05 51.39 9.80
N SER A 123 -26.94 52.16 9.15
CA SER A 123 -26.76 52.81 7.86
C SER A 123 -26.36 54.29 7.93
N LYS A 124 -25.64 54.77 6.90
CA LYS A 124 -26.08 55.86 6.01
C LYS A 124 -25.21 55.99 4.76
N LEU A 125 -25.84 56.11 3.59
CA LEU A 125 -25.23 56.62 2.37
C LEU A 125 -25.21 58.15 2.43
N GLU A 126 -24.20 58.78 1.83
CA GLU A 126 -24.38 59.89 0.89
C GLU A 126 -23.45 59.70 -0.32
N LEU A 127 -23.77 60.34 -1.46
CA LEU A 127 -23.43 59.84 -2.79
C LEU A 127 -22.98 60.97 -3.73
N ASN A 128 -21.92 60.73 -4.52
CA ASN A 128 -21.50 61.40 -5.76
C ASN A 128 -20.46 60.44 -6.41
N GLY A 129 -20.63 59.83 -7.59
CA GLY A 129 -21.13 60.35 -8.87
C GLY A 129 -19.99 61.10 -9.56
N ASN A 130 -19.30 60.63 -10.62
CA ASN A 130 -19.59 59.71 -11.74
C ASN A 130 -18.25 59.19 -12.32
N THR A 131 -18.08 58.08 -13.05
CA THR A 131 -18.92 56.94 -13.48
C THR A 131 -18.00 55.76 -13.89
N ALA A 132 -18.44 54.51 -13.77
CA ALA A 132 -17.79 53.32 -14.37
C ALA A 132 -18.84 52.31 -14.88
N PRO A 133 -18.57 51.49 -15.93
CA PRO A 133 -19.62 50.69 -16.58
C PRO A 133 -20.12 49.53 -15.71
N GLU A 134 -21.44 49.42 -15.55
CA GLU A 134 -22.06 48.27 -14.90
C GLU A 134 -21.72 46.97 -15.65
N LYS A 135 -21.13 46.00 -14.93
CA LYS A 135 -21.23 44.59 -15.34
C LYS A 135 -22.69 44.15 -15.16
N ILE A 136 -23.53 44.41 -16.17
CA ILE A 136 -24.90 43.89 -16.24
C ILE A 136 -24.83 42.36 -16.30
N LEU A 137 -24.91 41.74 -15.14
CA LEU A 137 -24.94 40.29 -14.98
C LEU A 137 -26.33 39.79 -15.40
N ARG A 138 -26.54 39.68 -16.72
CA ARG A 138 -27.81 39.24 -17.31
C ARG A 138 -28.18 37.87 -16.76
N LYS A 139 -29.13 37.82 -15.82
CA LYS A 139 -29.80 36.57 -15.42
C LYS A 139 -30.36 35.91 -16.68
N ILE A 140 -29.83 34.74 -17.01
CA ILE A 140 -30.23 33.97 -18.19
C ILE A 140 -31.72 33.61 -18.06
N PRO A 141 -32.59 34.09 -18.97
CA PRO A 141 -33.99 33.65 -19.00
C PRO A 141 -34.06 32.12 -19.17
N LEU A 142 -35.04 31.49 -18.52
CA LEU A 142 -35.14 30.03 -18.31
C LEU A 142 -34.11 29.36 -17.40
N ALA A 143 -32.98 29.96 -17.00
CA ALA A 143 -31.97 29.24 -16.21
C ALA A 143 -32.52 28.64 -14.91
N GLN A 144 -33.40 29.35 -14.20
CA GLN A 144 -34.03 28.86 -12.97
C GLN A 144 -35.07 27.76 -13.22
N LYS A 145 -35.76 27.77 -14.38
CA LYS A 145 -36.61 26.65 -14.82
C LYS A 145 -35.78 25.42 -15.19
N ILE A 146 -34.68 25.61 -15.92
CA ILE A 146 -33.76 24.55 -16.32
C ILE A 146 -33.09 23.94 -15.07
N GLN A 147 -32.65 24.77 -14.11
CA GLN A 147 -32.10 24.33 -12.83
C GLN A 147 -33.11 23.48 -12.06
N ASN A 148 -34.33 23.99 -11.83
CA ASN A 148 -35.37 23.24 -11.11
C ASN A 148 -35.71 21.91 -11.82
N HIS A 149 -35.73 21.89 -13.15
CA HIS A 149 -36.03 20.67 -13.91
C HIS A 149 -34.87 19.68 -13.90
N LEU A 150 -33.61 20.14 -13.96
CA LEU A 150 -32.41 19.31 -13.82
C LEU A 150 -32.28 18.76 -12.39
N SER A 151 -32.58 19.55 -11.35
CA SER A 151 -32.63 19.08 -9.96
C SER A 151 -33.71 18.03 -9.76
N SER A 152 -34.88 18.20 -10.39
CA SER A 152 -35.97 17.21 -10.38
C SER A 152 -35.60 15.91 -11.13
N GLU A 153 -35.02 16.01 -12.34
CA GLU A 153 -34.52 14.83 -13.07
C GLU A 153 -33.37 14.14 -12.31
N PHE A 154 -32.52 14.90 -11.63
CA PHE A 154 -31.43 14.37 -10.80
C PHE A 154 -31.97 13.66 -9.55
N GLU A 155 -32.90 14.26 -8.79
CA GLU A 155 -33.58 13.59 -7.69
C GLU A 155 -34.26 12.29 -8.13
N HIS A 156 -35.01 12.33 -9.23
CA HIS A 156 -35.72 11.16 -9.75
C HIS A 156 -34.74 10.09 -10.25
N SER A 157 -33.63 10.48 -10.88
CA SER A 157 -32.56 9.57 -11.30
C SER A 157 -31.81 8.98 -10.11
N VAL A 158 -31.50 9.76 -9.07
CA VAL A 158 -30.89 9.28 -7.82
C VAL A 158 -31.84 8.30 -7.11
N LYS A 159 -33.14 8.60 -7.04
CA LYS A 159 -34.17 7.68 -6.52
C LYS A 159 -34.23 6.37 -7.35
N LYS A 160 -34.07 6.44 -8.67
CA LYS A 160 -33.97 5.26 -9.56
C LYS A 160 -32.61 4.55 -9.54
N MET A 161 -31.53 5.22 -9.13
CA MET A 161 -30.18 4.66 -9.04
C MET A 161 -29.88 4.04 -7.68
N LYS A 162 -30.64 4.36 -6.62
CA LYS A 162 -30.60 3.63 -5.34
C LYS A 162 -30.95 2.13 -5.49
N THR A 163 -31.56 1.73 -6.62
CA THR A 163 -31.85 0.34 -7.00
C THR A 163 -30.97 -0.19 -8.15
N VAL A 164 -29.91 0.52 -8.56
CA VAL A 164 -29.05 0.10 -9.68
C VAL A 164 -27.56 0.10 -9.29
N SER A 165 -26.94 -1.07 -9.37
CA SER A 165 -25.55 -1.41 -9.04
C SER A 165 -24.44 -0.68 -9.84
N LYS A 166 -24.77 0.35 -10.63
CA LYS A 166 -23.79 1.13 -11.41
C LYS A 166 -23.29 2.40 -10.71
N LEU A 167 -23.96 2.87 -9.66
CA LEU A 167 -23.55 4.10 -8.98
C LEU A 167 -22.27 3.89 -8.14
N SER A 168 -22.06 2.67 -7.63
CA SER A 168 -20.80 2.24 -6.98
C SER A 168 -19.58 2.42 -7.89
N ARG A 169 -19.67 2.07 -9.18
CA ARG A 169 -18.51 2.16 -10.10
C ARG A 169 -18.04 3.61 -10.30
N ILE A 170 -18.95 4.59 -10.32
CA ILE A 170 -18.59 6.02 -10.44
C ILE A 170 -18.12 6.57 -9.09
N GLN A 171 -18.72 6.15 -7.96
CA GLN A 171 -18.23 6.50 -6.63
C GLN A 171 -16.84 5.93 -6.34
N ASN A 172 -16.52 4.74 -6.83
CA ASN A 172 -15.19 4.13 -6.69
C ASN A 172 -14.15 4.82 -7.58
N ILE A 173 -14.50 5.23 -8.81
CA ILE A 173 -13.61 6.01 -9.69
C ILE A 173 -13.36 7.43 -9.14
N MET A 174 -14.36 8.04 -8.49
CA MET A 174 -14.23 9.35 -7.85
C MET A 174 -13.67 9.28 -6.41
N ARG A 175 -13.55 8.07 -5.83
CA ARG A 175 -12.58 7.78 -4.76
C ARG A 175 -11.17 7.73 -5.37
N VAL A 176 -10.69 8.90 -5.78
CA VAL A 176 -9.28 9.19 -5.54
C VAL A 176 -9.07 9.05 -4.03
N GLU A 177 -7.99 8.39 -3.61
CA GLU A 177 -7.74 7.95 -2.23
C GLU A 177 -7.37 9.11 -1.27
N TYR A 178 -8.16 10.18 -1.29
CA TYR A 178 -8.11 11.34 -0.36
C TYR A 178 -8.63 10.98 1.05
N GLY A 179 -8.25 9.80 1.51
CA GLY A 179 -8.49 9.26 2.83
C GLY A 179 -7.33 8.37 3.21
N LYS A 180 -6.14 8.95 3.37
CA LYS A 180 -5.13 8.34 4.26
C LYS A 180 -5.82 8.21 5.61
N ASN A 181 -6.11 6.97 6.03
CA ASN A 181 -6.72 6.73 7.32
C ASN A 181 -5.83 7.36 8.40
N ASP A 182 -6.41 8.05 9.40
CA ASP A 182 -5.63 8.63 10.51
C ASP A 182 -4.75 7.59 11.21
N GLN A 183 -5.11 6.30 11.08
CA GLN A 183 -4.37 5.13 11.59
C GLN A 183 -3.05 4.82 10.86
N THR A 184 -2.83 5.30 9.62
CA THR A 184 -1.53 5.21 8.93
C THR A 184 -0.71 6.50 9.05
N CYS A 185 -1.31 7.58 9.54
CA CYS A 185 -0.58 8.78 9.96
C CYS A 185 0.18 8.48 11.27
N ARG A 186 1.50 8.71 11.29
CA ARG A 186 2.36 8.45 12.46
C ARG A 186 2.97 9.76 12.96
N GLU A 187 3.07 9.90 14.28
CA GLU A 187 3.80 11.01 14.90
C GLU A 187 5.27 11.03 14.43
N VAL A 188 5.84 12.22 14.27
CA VAL A 188 7.25 12.39 13.88
C VAL A 188 8.21 11.69 14.86
N LYS A 189 7.90 11.67 16.16
CA LYS A 189 8.69 10.95 17.17
C LYS A 189 8.70 9.44 16.92
N THR A 190 7.55 8.87 16.58
CA THR A 190 7.39 7.45 16.22
C THR A 190 8.11 7.13 14.91
N MET A 191 8.06 8.02 13.92
CA MET A 191 8.81 7.86 12.67
C MET A 191 10.33 7.90 12.90
N LYS A 192 10.85 8.83 13.72
CA LYS A 192 12.29 8.86 14.07
C LYS A 192 12.73 7.56 14.72
N LYS A 193 12.01 7.08 15.75
CA LYS A 193 12.28 5.77 16.38
C LYS A 193 12.25 4.63 15.36
N LEU A 194 11.34 4.67 14.40
CA LEU A 194 11.24 3.65 13.35
C LEU A 194 12.43 3.69 12.38
N MET A 195 12.96 4.87 12.06
CA MET A 195 14.18 5.06 11.28
C MET A 195 15.43 4.58 12.07
N ASP A 196 15.48 4.83 13.39
CA ASP A 196 16.57 4.31 14.22
C ASP A 196 16.60 2.76 14.21
N LEU A 197 15.41 2.13 14.20
CA LEU A 197 15.24 0.68 14.11
C LEU A 197 15.46 0.11 12.69
N SER A 198 15.32 0.93 11.64
CA SER A 198 15.56 0.47 10.27
C SER A 198 17.03 0.16 9.99
N ASN A 199 17.95 0.65 10.83
CA ASN A 199 19.37 0.27 10.80
C ASN A 199 19.58 -1.24 11.01
N SER A 200 18.67 -1.90 11.74
CA SER A 200 18.74 -3.34 12.03
C SER A 200 18.08 -4.20 10.94
N VAL A 201 17.60 -3.61 9.85
CA VAL A 201 17.02 -4.30 8.69
C VAL A 201 18.08 -4.40 7.60
N CYS A 202 18.28 -5.61 7.06
CA CYS A 202 19.29 -5.90 6.06
C CYS A 202 18.71 -6.47 4.75
N HIS A 203 19.44 -6.23 3.68
CA HIS A 203 19.25 -6.85 2.38
C HIS A 203 19.99 -8.20 2.38
N VAL A 204 19.27 -9.32 2.23
CA VAL A 204 19.84 -10.67 2.13
C VAL A 204 20.19 -10.96 0.68
N ARG A 205 21.43 -11.38 0.45
CA ARG A 205 22.04 -11.51 -0.87
C ARG A 205 22.68 -12.89 -1.04
N ILE A 206 22.33 -13.57 -2.12
CA ILE A 206 22.89 -14.89 -2.48
C ILE A 206 23.79 -14.69 -3.69
N ASN A 207 25.08 -15.05 -3.57
CA ASN A 207 26.09 -14.82 -4.60
C ASN A 207 26.09 -13.37 -5.15
N GLY A 208 25.83 -12.39 -4.27
CA GLY A 208 25.74 -10.96 -4.63
C GLY A 208 24.45 -10.52 -5.32
N SER A 209 23.50 -11.44 -5.56
CA SER A 209 22.16 -11.14 -6.09
C SER A 209 21.17 -10.92 -4.96
N ALA A 210 20.22 -10.00 -5.14
CA ALA A 210 19.13 -9.77 -4.19
C ALA A 210 18.26 -11.02 -4.03
N ALA A 211 18.09 -11.52 -2.80
CA ALA A 211 17.31 -12.72 -2.52
C ALA A 211 16.12 -12.45 -1.58
N GLY A 212 16.29 -11.52 -0.63
CA GLY A 212 15.23 -11.18 0.32
C GLY A 212 15.63 -10.07 1.27
N THR A 213 14.82 -9.90 2.31
CA THR A 213 15.09 -9.03 3.46
C THR A 213 15.41 -9.90 4.68
N GLY A 214 16.12 -9.34 5.65
CA GLY A 214 16.24 -9.90 6.98
C GLY A 214 16.35 -8.80 8.01
N PHE A 215 16.48 -9.18 9.28
CA PHE A 215 16.76 -8.23 10.35
C PHE A 215 17.58 -8.85 11.48
N LEU A 216 18.44 -8.05 12.10
CA LEU A 216 19.19 -8.48 13.27
C LEU A 216 18.23 -8.68 14.45
N LEU A 217 18.19 -9.91 14.98
CA LEU A 217 17.27 -10.30 16.04
C LEU A 217 17.92 -10.07 17.41
N PHE A 218 19.07 -10.71 17.67
CA PHE A 218 19.88 -10.55 18.89
C PHE A 218 21.36 -10.83 18.59
N ASP A 219 22.27 -10.25 19.37
CA ASP A 219 23.73 -10.46 19.24
C ASP A 219 24.21 -10.32 17.78
N ASN A 220 24.81 -11.36 17.18
CA ASN A 220 25.14 -11.44 15.77
C ASN A 220 24.20 -12.35 14.94
N PHE A 221 22.99 -12.64 15.44
CA PHE A 221 22.01 -13.50 14.78
C PHE A 221 20.91 -12.68 14.08
N ALA A 222 20.81 -12.82 12.77
CA ALA A 222 19.76 -12.24 11.94
C ALA A 222 18.67 -13.27 11.59
N LEU A 223 17.45 -12.79 11.40
CA LEU A 223 16.28 -13.58 11.02
C LEU A 223 15.84 -13.22 9.60
N THR A 224 15.46 -14.23 8.82
CA THR A 224 14.80 -14.09 7.50
C THR A 224 13.82 -15.27 7.31
N ASN A 225 13.07 -15.29 6.21
CA ASN A 225 12.21 -16.43 5.84
C ASN A 225 13.06 -17.62 5.36
N GLY A 226 12.67 -18.84 5.75
CA GLY A 226 13.33 -20.07 5.32
C GLY A 226 13.29 -20.27 3.81
N HIS A 227 12.21 -19.84 3.15
CA HIS A 227 12.07 -19.93 1.70
C HIS A 227 13.08 -19.08 0.91
N VAL A 228 13.72 -18.09 1.53
CA VAL A 228 14.80 -17.28 0.92
C VAL A 228 16.05 -18.14 0.72
N LEU A 229 16.25 -19.18 1.54
CA LEU A 229 17.45 -20.04 1.54
C LEU A 229 17.16 -21.50 1.14
N LYS A 230 15.89 -21.89 0.98
CA LYS A 230 15.44 -23.28 0.77
C LYS A 230 16.18 -24.04 -0.36
N ASP A 231 16.59 -23.32 -1.41
CA ASP A 231 17.20 -23.91 -2.61
C ASP A 231 18.73 -24.03 -2.49
N ILE A 232 19.34 -23.38 -1.50
CA ILE A 232 20.80 -23.32 -1.27
C ILE A 232 21.25 -23.83 0.11
N TYR A 233 20.32 -24.11 1.03
CA TYR A 233 20.62 -24.61 2.37
C TYR A 233 20.30 -26.09 2.50
N ASN A 234 21.32 -26.90 2.78
CA ASN A 234 21.19 -28.33 2.88
C ASN A 234 21.02 -28.76 4.34
N GLU A 235 19.78 -28.86 4.83
CA GLU A 235 19.45 -29.22 6.22
C GLU A 235 20.07 -30.56 6.69
N ASN A 236 20.31 -31.53 5.79
CA ASN A 236 20.98 -32.79 6.14
C ASN A 236 22.48 -32.60 6.48
N ARG A 237 23.16 -31.72 5.74
CA ARG A 237 24.57 -31.35 5.96
C ARG A 237 24.74 -30.21 6.97
N LYS A 238 23.69 -29.39 7.13
CA LYS A 238 23.66 -28.11 7.85
C LYS A 238 24.64 -27.08 7.26
N GLU A 239 24.80 -27.12 5.94
CA GLU A 239 25.75 -26.30 5.18
C GLU A 239 25.00 -25.48 4.11
N LEU A 240 25.55 -24.32 3.77
CA LEU A 240 25.14 -23.52 2.63
C LEU A 240 25.94 -23.97 1.40
N ASP A 241 25.25 -24.28 0.31
CA ASP A 241 25.86 -24.63 -0.98
C ASP A 241 26.24 -23.37 -1.80
N GLU A 242 25.75 -22.19 -1.43
CA GLU A 242 26.07 -20.88 -2.04
C GLU A 242 26.47 -19.82 -0.99
N ARG A 243 27.24 -18.80 -1.38
CA ARG A 243 27.66 -17.71 -0.49
C ARG A 243 26.50 -16.79 -0.18
N VAL A 244 26.19 -16.61 1.11
CA VAL A 244 25.14 -15.70 1.60
C VAL A 244 25.78 -14.53 2.33
N THR A 245 25.39 -13.31 1.95
CA THR A 245 25.78 -12.07 2.62
C THR A 245 24.56 -11.25 3.01
N VAL A 246 24.73 -10.37 4.00
CA VAL A 246 23.73 -9.38 4.39
C VAL A 246 24.31 -7.97 4.32
N HIS A 247 23.50 -6.99 3.94
CA HIS A 247 23.90 -5.58 3.89
C HIS A 247 22.86 -4.68 4.58
N PHE A 248 23.23 -4.05 5.69
CA PHE A 248 22.33 -3.20 6.49
C PHE A 248 22.09 -1.80 5.89
N SER A 249 23.05 -1.25 5.13
CA SER A 249 23.06 0.17 4.71
C SER A 249 22.57 0.43 3.29
N PHE A 250 21.88 -0.53 2.66
CA PHE A 250 21.45 -0.47 1.26
C PHE A 250 20.24 0.44 1.03
N GLU A 251 20.46 1.76 1.13
CA GLU A 251 19.42 2.79 1.15
C GLU A 251 19.43 3.70 -0.10
N SER A 252 20.46 3.63 -0.93
CA SER A 252 20.57 4.40 -2.18
C SER A 252 21.35 3.64 -3.26
N LEU A 253 20.97 3.79 -4.52
CA LEU A 253 21.67 3.17 -5.66
C LEU A 253 23.02 3.84 -5.98
N ASP A 254 23.25 5.06 -5.49
CA ASP A 254 24.49 5.82 -5.72
C ASP A 254 25.72 5.20 -5.03
N GLN A 255 25.50 4.31 -4.04
CA GLN A 255 26.53 3.49 -3.38
C GLN A 255 27.27 2.51 -4.33
N VAL A 256 26.87 2.42 -5.60
CA VAL A 256 27.49 1.53 -6.60
C VAL A 256 28.50 2.27 -7.49
N VAL A 257 28.54 3.61 -7.45
CA VAL A 257 29.42 4.45 -8.30
C VAL A 257 30.83 4.57 -7.70
N GLY A 258 31.52 3.43 -7.57
CA GLY A 258 32.85 3.37 -6.94
C GLY A 258 33.68 2.10 -7.14
N GLY A 259 33.11 1.04 -7.73
CA GLY A 259 33.86 -0.17 -8.10
C GLY A 259 34.38 -1.06 -6.95
N GLN A 260 34.39 -0.58 -5.70
CA GLN A 260 34.79 -1.33 -4.51
C GLN A 260 34.07 -0.77 -3.26
N ASP A 261 32.85 -1.24 -3.00
CA ASP A 261 32.18 -1.03 -1.71
C ASP A 261 31.66 -2.36 -1.14
N SER A 262 32.61 -3.27 -0.87
CA SER A 262 32.43 -4.40 0.05
C SER A 262 32.50 -3.97 1.52
N THR A 263 32.22 -2.70 1.80
CA THR A 263 32.47 -1.99 3.07
C THR A 263 31.30 -2.11 4.07
N GLY A 264 30.15 -2.64 3.61
CA GLY A 264 28.99 -2.92 4.46
C GLY A 264 28.31 -4.29 4.19
N GLU A 265 28.86 -5.12 3.31
CA GLU A 265 28.45 -6.52 3.21
C GLU A 265 29.09 -7.35 4.33
N MET A 266 28.31 -8.25 4.92
CA MET A 266 28.72 -9.13 6.02
C MET A 266 28.41 -10.59 5.65
N GLU A 267 29.40 -11.48 5.77
CA GLU A 267 29.22 -12.92 5.53
C GLU A 267 28.29 -13.55 6.58
N VAL A 268 27.46 -14.48 6.13
CA VAL A 268 26.77 -15.45 7.00
C VAL A 268 27.71 -16.63 7.25
N GLU A 269 28.08 -16.87 8.51
CA GLU A 269 28.98 -17.96 8.91
C GLU A 269 28.27 -19.32 8.92
N GLU A 270 27.02 -19.35 9.39
CA GLU A 270 26.21 -20.56 9.49
C GLU A 270 24.71 -20.23 9.55
N VAL A 271 23.89 -21.23 9.24
CA VAL A 271 22.45 -21.23 9.54
C VAL A 271 22.26 -21.95 10.88
N ALA A 272 22.13 -21.17 11.95
CA ALA A 272 22.03 -21.65 13.33
C ALA A 272 20.72 -22.43 13.58
N GLY A 273 19.65 -22.04 12.88
CA GLY A 273 18.36 -22.74 12.87
C GLY A 273 17.58 -22.46 11.58
N PHE A 274 16.74 -23.41 11.19
CA PHE A 274 15.99 -23.38 9.93
C PHE A 274 14.70 -24.19 10.04
N GLU A 275 13.59 -23.67 9.54
CA GLU A 275 12.35 -24.41 9.37
C GLU A 275 11.60 -23.86 8.15
N TYR A 276 11.38 -24.71 7.15
CA TYR A 276 10.55 -24.41 5.98
C TYR A 276 9.68 -25.63 5.65
N CYS A 277 8.58 -25.79 6.40
CA CYS A 277 7.66 -26.92 6.24
C CYS A 277 6.25 -26.63 6.79
N PRO A 278 5.20 -27.26 6.22
CA PRO A 278 3.87 -27.25 6.80
C PRO A 278 3.75 -28.24 7.96
N ASP A 279 3.00 -27.84 8.99
CA ASP A 279 2.59 -28.70 10.09
C ASP A 279 1.30 -29.49 9.76
N ALA A 280 0.85 -30.34 10.70
CA ALA A 280 -0.32 -31.19 10.50
C ALA A 280 -1.65 -30.42 10.28
N SER A 281 -1.71 -29.14 10.62
CA SER A 281 -2.85 -28.25 10.33
C SER A 281 -2.74 -27.52 8.98
N GLY A 282 -1.59 -27.65 8.30
CA GLY A 282 -1.25 -26.90 7.10
C GLY A 282 -0.62 -25.53 7.39
N HIS A 283 -0.36 -25.18 8.65
CA HIS A 283 0.40 -23.97 8.99
C HIS A 283 1.86 -24.15 8.54
N MET A 284 2.34 -23.27 7.66
CA MET A 284 3.72 -23.29 7.19
C MET A 284 4.63 -22.52 8.15
N TYR A 285 5.59 -23.20 8.76
CA TYR A 285 6.74 -22.55 9.39
C TYR A 285 7.73 -22.18 8.29
N ASP A 286 8.25 -20.95 8.35
CA ASP A 286 9.07 -20.36 7.29
C ASP A 286 10.03 -19.33 7.89
N TRP A 287 11.12 -19.82 8.48
CA TRP A 287 12.12 -18.99 9.15
C TRP A 287 13.53 -19.59 9.04
N ALA A 288 14.54 -18.72 9.02
CA ALA A 288 15.96 -19.08 9.09
C ALA A 288 16.70 -18.09 9.99
N LEU A 289 17.47 -18.62 10.95
CA LEU A 289 18.31 -17.88 11.87
C LEU A 289 19.76 -17.96 11.41
N LEU A 290 20.33 -16.83 11.01
CA LEU A 290 21.63 -16.69 10.36
C LEU A 290 22.63 -16.10 11.35
N ARG A 291 23.76 -16.77 11.54
CA ARG A 291 24.89 -16.18 12.29
C ARG A 291 25.72 -15.33 11.35
N LEU A 292 25.93 -14.08 11.72
CA LEU A 292 26.72 -13.14 10.95
C LEU A 292 28.15 -13.06 11.49
N SER A 293 29.11 -12.83 10.59
CA SER A 293 30.52 -12.68 10.99
C SER A 293 30.76 -11.47 11.89
N ALA A 294 31.47 -11.68 13.00
CA ALA A 294 31.71 -10.68 14.05
C ALA A 294 32.73 -9.57 13.66
N ASN A 295 32.95 -9.37 12.35
CA ASN A 295 34.05 -8.57 11.80
C ASN A 295 33.74 -7.07 11.72
N GLN A 296 32.49 -6.65 11.97
CA GLN A 296 32.04 -5.25 11.90
C GLN A 296 31.09 -4.94 13.06
N THR A 297 30.93 -3.66 13.39
CA THR A 297 29.99 -3.20 14.42
C THR A 297 28.55 -3.37 13.95
N LEU A 298 27.78 -4.21 14.64
CA LEU A 298 26.38 -4.46 14.35
C LEU A 298 25.43 -3.41 14.95
N PRO A 299 24.25 -3.18 14.33
CA PRO A 299 23.18 -2.37 14.92
C PRO A 299 22.55 -3.07 16.14
N THR A 300 21.59 -2.41 16.81
CA THR A 300 20.90 -3.02 17.96
C THR A 300 19.87 -4.06 17.52
N GLY A 301 19.98 -5.29 18.05
CA GLY A 301 19.03 -6.38 17.74
C GLY A 301 17.58 -6.06 18.14
N LEU A 302 16.64 -6.37 17.24
CA LEU A 302 15.23 -6.00 17.36
C LEU A 302 14.44 -6.81 18.40
N LEU A 303 14.99 -7.90 18.97
CA LEU A 303 14.35 -8.68 20.04
C LEU A 303 14.07 -7.83 21.30
N THR A 304 14.92 -6.84 21.58
CA THR A 304 14.70 -5.83 22.64
C THR A 304 13.39 -5.03 22.46
N HIS A 305 12.88 -4.99 21.23
CA HIS A 305 11.63 -4.34 20.84
C HIS A 305 10.55 -5.34 20.40
N PHE A 306 10.62 -6.61 20.82
CA PHE A 306 9.57 -7.58 20.54
C PHE A 306 8.20 -7.18 21.14
N GLY A 307 7.11 -7.56 20.47
CA GLY A 307 5.74 -7.46 20.96
C GLY A 307 4.82 -8.52 20.35
N PHE A 308 3.69 -8.77 21.00
CA PHE A 308 2.65 -9.66 20.47
C PHE A 308 1.77 -8.99 19.41
N LEU A 309 1.13 -9.80 18.55
CA LEU A 309 0.26 -9.32 17.49
C LEU A 309 -0.84 -8.38 17.99
N PRO A 310 -0.97 -7.16 17.42
CA PRO A 310 -2.12 -6.31 17.64
C PRO A 310 -3.36 -6.87 16.92
N LYS A 311 -4.54 -6.79 17.57
CA LYS A 311 -5.81 -7.25 16.99
C LYS A 311 -6.29 -6.41 15.79
N SER A 312 -5.86 -5.15 15.71
CA SER A 312 -6.21 -4.20 14.66
C SER A 312 -5.34 -2.94 14.73
N GLY A 313 -5.40 -2.12 13.68
CA GLY A 313 -4.71 -0.83 13.58
C GLY A 313 -3.60 -0.81 12.55
N GLY A 314 -2.86 0.29 12.50
CA GLY A 314 -1.74 0.50 11.59
C GLY A 314 -0.48 -0.26 12.03
N ILE A 315 0.20 -0.84 11.04
CA ILE A 315 1.52 -1.48 11.15
C ILE A 315 2.51 -0.73 10.25
N CYS A 316 3.76 -1.17 10.21
CA CYS A 316 4.77 -0.70 9.27
C CYS A 316 5.65 -1.87 8.88
N ILE A 317 5.94 -2.03 7.59
CA ILE A 317 6.91 -3.00 7.08
C ILE A 317 8.14 -2.22 6.63
N ILE A 318 9.33 -2.74 6.92
CA ILE A 318 10.60 -2.15 6.48
C ILE A 318 11.45 -3.23 5.83
N GLY A 319 11.97 -2.96 4.63
CA GLY A 319 12.71 -3.97 3.89
C GLY A 319 13.01 -3.58 2.45
N HIS A 320 13.35 -4.58 1.63
CA HIS A 320 13.90 -4.43 0.29
C HIS A 320 12.97 -4.98 -0.79
N PRO A 321 11.78 -4.37 -1.01
CA PRO A 321 10.87 -4.80 -2.06
C PRO A 321 11.54 -4.66 -3.44
N ASP A 322 11.27 -5.65 -4.29
CA ASP A 322 11.89 -5.92 -5.59
C ASP A 322 13.42 -6.11 -5.54
N GLY A 323 13.99 -6.40 -4.37
CA GLY A 323 15.44 -6.42 -4.15
C GLY A 323 16.09 -5.03 -4.23
N GLY A 324 15.27 -3.97 -4.13
CA GLY A 324 15.70 -2.59 -4.26
C GLY A 324 16.27 -1.98 -2.98
N VAL A 325 16.41 -0.66 -3.00
CA VAL A 325 16.75 0.13 -1.80
C VAL A 325 15.73 -0.09 -0.69
N LYS A 326 16.17 0.06 0.57
CA LYS A 326 15.31 -0.06 1.74
C LYS A 326 14.12 0.91 1.65
N LYS A 327 12.91 0.41 1.85
CA LYS A 327 11.66 1.21 1.88
C LYS A 327 10.92 0.97 3.20
N ILE A 328 9.93 1.83 3.48
CA ILE A 328 9.01 1.73 4.61
C ILE A 328 7.58 1.83 4.07
N ASP A 329 6.73 0.84 4.37
CA ASP A 329 5.30 0.84 4.01
C ASP A 329 4.40 0.88 5.27
N PRO A 330 3.60 1.94 5.49
CA PRO A 330 2.65 2.02 6.60
C PRO A 330 1.28 1.39 6.24
N CYS A 331 1.16 0.08 6.47
CA CYS A 331 0.00 -0.73 6.12
C CYS A 331 -1.12 -0.71 7.20
N LEU A 332 -2.32 -1.16 6.84
CA LEU A 332 -3.43 -1.45 7.77
C LEU A 332 -3.65 -2.97 7.90
N ILE A 333 -3.84 -3.45 9.13
CA ILE A 333 -4.19 -4.86 9.39
C ILE A 333 -5.60 -5.15 8.84
N ILE A 334 -5.73 -6.25 8.11
CA ILE A 334 -7.00 -6.90 7.76
C ILE A 334 -7.31 -7.92 8.88
N PRO A 335 -8.34 -7.71 9.72
CA PRO A 335 -8.78 -8.70 10.70
C PRO A 335 -9.34 -9.96 10.03
N SER A 336 -9.27 -11.10 10.70
CA SER A 336 -9.68 -12.41 10.17
C SER A 336 -11.12 -12.42 9.64
N GLU A 337 -12.03 -11.69 10.30
CA GLU A 337 -13.46 -11.59 9.93
C GLU A 337 -13.69 -10.82 8.62
N LYS A 338 -12.70 -10.03 8.18
CA LYS A 338 -12.78 -9.19 6.97
C LYS A 338 -12.05 -9.78 5.76
N ARG A 339 -11.23 -10.82 5.93
CA ARG A 339 -10.40 -11.40 4.85
C ARG A 339 -11.23 -11.78 3.62
N ASN A 340 -12.32 -12.51 3.81
CA ASN A 340 -13.22 -12.89 2.71
C ASN A 340 -13.81 -11.67 1.99
N GLN A 341 -14.16 -10.60 2.71
CA GLN A 341 -14.72 -9.38 2.12
C GLN A 341 -13.70 -8.66 1.22
N VAL A 342 -12.41 -8.70 1.59
CA VAL A 342 -11.31 -8.20 0.75
C VAL A 342 -11.16 -9.05 -0.51
N VAL A 343 -11.14 -10.38 -0.37
CA VAL A 343 -11.04 -11.30 -1.51
C VAL A 343 -12.23 -11.15 -2.49
N GLU A 344 -13.46 -11.04 -1.98
CA GLU A 344 -14.67 -10.78 -2.78
C GLU A 344 -14.60 -9.43 -3.50
N LYS A 345 -14.17 -8.37 -2.81
CA LYS A 345 -13.97 -7.03 -3.39
C LYS A 345 -12.96 -7.10 -4.54
N SER A 346 -11.78 -7.67 -4.31
CA SER A 346 -10.73 -7.78 -5.34
C SER A 346 -11.16 -8.65 -6.53
N CYS A 347 -11.97 -9.68 -6.30
CA CYS A 347 -12.60 -10.47 -7.36
C CYS A 347 -13.55 -9.62 -8.22
N HIS A 348 -14.41 -8.81 -7.59
CA HIS A 348 -15.34 -7.93 -8.31
C HIS A 348 -14.64 -6.79 -9.06
N GLU A 349 -13.53 -6.26 -8.55
CA GLU A 349 -12.76 -5.19 -9.18
C GLU A 349 -11.99 -5.68 -10.43
N ASN A 350 -11.57 -6.95 -10.45
CA ASN A 350 -10.84 -7.56 -11.57
C ASN A 350 -11.71 -8.34 -12.57
N GLN A 351 -13.03 -8.47 -12.33
CA GLN A 351 -13.95 -9.23 -13.18
C GLN A 351 -13.97 -8.72 -14.63
N GLY A 352 -13.41 -9.53 -15.53
CA GLY A 352 -13.40 -9.28 -16.98
C GLY A 352 -12.27 -8.38 -17.48
N HIS A 353 -11.20 -8.18 -16.69
CA HIS A 353 -10.08 -7.31 -17.06
C HIS A 353 -8.75 -8.05 -17.33
N ILE A 354 -8.56 -9.28 -16.86
CA ILE A 354 -7.32 -10.07 -17.06
C ILE A 354 -7.69 -11.52 -17.42
N GLN A 355 -7.04 -12.13 -18.42
CA GLN A 355 -7.30 -13.53 -18.82
C GLN A 355 -6.71 -14.58 -17.86
N LEU A 356 -5.64 -14.23 -17.12
CA LEU A 356 -4.98 -15.15 -16.16
C LEU A 356 -5.67 -15.19 -14.78
N VAL A 357 -6.25 -14.09 -14.32
CA VAL A 357 -6.83 -14.00 -12.96
C VAL A 357 -8.26 -14.53 -12.98
N THR A 358 -8.38 -15.85 -12.88
CA THR A 358 -9.66 -16.56 -12.89
C THR A 358 -10.41 -16.43 -11.56
N ARG A 359 -11.72 -16.72 -11.57
CA ARG A 359 -12.51 -16.83 -10.34
C ARG A 359 -11.93 -17.88 -9.37
N ASN A 360 -11.39 -18.98 -9.91
CA ASN A 360 -10.77 -20.06 -9.15
C ASN A 360 -9.55 -19.58 -8.34
N PHE A 361 -8.80 -18.57 -8.83
CA PHE A 361 -7.72 -17.96 -8.05
C PHE A 361 -8.28 -17.33 -6.77
N PHE A 362 -9.28 -16.46 -6.88
CA PHE A 362 -9.90 -15.82 -5.70
C PHE A 362 -10.57 -16.83 -4.76
N GLU A 363 -11.16 -17.91 -5.28
CA GLU A 363 -11.71 -19.00 -4.45
C GLU A 363 -10.58 -19.74 -3.70
N GLY A 364 -9.44 -20.01 -4.34
CA GLY A 364 -8.25 -20.56 -3.68
C GLY A 364 -7.64 -19.62 -2.63
N VAL A 365 -7.59 -18.32 -2.89
CA VAL A 365 -7.17 -17.31 -1.89
C VAL A 365 -8.13 -17.32 -0.70
N ALA A 366 -9.45 -17.35 -0.94
CA ALA A 366 -10.47 -17.39 0.12
C ALA A 366 -10.32 -18.63 1.01
N GLU A 367 -10.07 -19.82 0.43
CA GLU A 367 -9.76 -21.02 1.22
C GLU A 367 -8.47 -20.87 2.03
N SER A 368 -7.40 -20.35 1.42
CA SER A 368 -6.10 -20.21 2.07
C SER A 368 -6.15 -19.26 3.28
N VAL A 369 -6.78 -18.09 3.13
CA VAL A 369 -6.88 -17.08 4.21
C VAL A 369 -7.85 -17.48 5.33
N GLN A 370 -8.75 -18.42 5.07
CA GLN A 370 -9.61 -19.06 6.08
C GLN A 370 -8.88 -20.16 6.86
N ARG A 371 -8.06 -20.99 6.20
CA ARG A 371 -7.24 -22.02 6.87
C ARG A 371 -6.15 -21.38 7.73
N ASN A 372 -5.45 -20.37 7.19
CA ASN A 372 -4.33 -19.68 7.84
C ASN A 372 -4.80 -18.64 8.87
N THR A 373 -5.50 -19.07 9.91
CA THR A 373 -6.03 -18.17 10.97
C THR A 373 -4.94 -17.48 11.80
N GLN A 374 -3.73 -18.05 11.88
CA GLN A 374 -2.64 -17.62 12.75
C GLN A 374 -1.72 -16.53 12.15
N VAL A 375 -1.73 -16.34 10.82
CA VAL A 375 -0.89 -15.32 10.17
C VAL A 375 -1.47 -13.91 10.34
N LEU A 376 -0.60 -12.89 10.41
CA LEU A 376 -1.02 -11.49 10.36
C LEU A 376 -1.26 -11.08 8.91
N THR A 377 -2.45 -10.56 8.58
CA THR A 377 -2.85 -10.16 7.21
C THR A 377 -3.02 -8.65 7.06
N TYR A 378 -2.64 -8.09 5.91
CA TYR A 378 -2.67 -6.64 5.64
C TYR A 378 -2.71 -6.32 4.13
N GLU A 379 -3.05 -5.09 3.77
CA GLU A 379 -2.90 -4.54 2.41
C GLU A 379 -1.55 -3.80 2.34
N SER A 380 -0.63 -4.23 1.47
CA SER A 380 0.73 -3.68 1.33
C SER A 380 1.21 -3.72 -0.13
N CYS A 381 2.20 -2.88 -0.47
CA CYS A 381 2.88 -2.89 -1.77
C CYS A 381 4.26 -3.57 -1.76
N PHE A 382 4.57 -4.32 -0.68
CA PHE A 382 5.79 -5.11 -0.55
C PHE A 382 5.54 -6.51 -1.13
N TYR A 383 6.15 -6.82 -2.28
CA TYR A 383 5.91 -8.05 -3.04
C TYR A 383 7.13 -8.99 -3.04
N PHE A 384 7.85 -9.09 -4.16
CA PHE A 384 9.08 -9.88 -4.25
C PHE A 384 10.22 -9.21 -3.47
N GLY A 385 11.20 -9.97 -2.96
CA GLY A 385 12.37 -9.44 -2.23
C GLY A 385 12.09 -8.87 -0.83
N SER A 386 10.84 -8.54 -0.48
CA SER A 386 10.48 -8.12 0.87
C SER A 386 10.37 -9.26 1.88
N SER A 387 10.28 -10.52 1.45
CA SER A 387 10.30 -11.70 2.33
C SER A 387 11.41 -11.60 3.39
N GLY A 388 11.04 -11.74 4.67
CA GLY A 388 11.94 -11.56 5.82
C GLY A 388 11.94 -10.15 6.41
N SER A 389 11.12 -9.22 5.90
CA SER A 389 10.97 -7.88 6.47
C SER A 389 10.32 -7.92 7.86
N PRO A 390 10.86 -7.24 8.89
CA PRO A 390 10.18 -7.09 10.17
C PRO A 390 8.94 -6.20 10.03
N VAL A 391 7.87 -6.61 10.72
CA VAL A 391 6.60 -5.89 10.79
C VAL A 391 6.47 -5.24 12.17
N PHE A 392 6.37 -3.91 12.18
CA PHE A 392 6.29 -3.08 13.38
C PHE A 392 4.87 -2.63 13.70
N ASP A 393 4.49 -2.70 14.98
CA ASP A 393 3.23 -2.11 15.44
C ASP A 393 3.29 -0.57 15.56
N ARG A 394 2.21 0.03 16.08
CA ARG A 394 2.11 1.48 16.38
C ARG A 394 3.07 1.98 17.47
N HIS A 395 3.67 1.10 18.25
CA HIS A 395 4.62 1.42 19.33
C HIS A 395 6.10 1.20 18.91
N CYS A 396 6.32 0.88 17.62
CA CYS A 396 7.59 0.44 17.06
C CYS A 396 8.11 -0.81 17.77
N ARG A 397 7.24 -1.79 18.01
CA ARG A 397 7.61 -3.14 18.42
C ARG A 397 7.53 -4.09 17.23
N VAL A 398 8.49 -5.00 17.05
CA VAL A 398 8.39 -6.05 16.02
C VAL A 398 7.44 -7.13 16.50
N VAL A 399 6.43 -7.44 15.68
CA VAL A 399 5.35 -8.37 16.02
C VAL A 399 5.22 -9.55 15.06
N ALA A 400 5.72 -9.39 13.83
CA ALA A 400 5.68 -10.42 12.79
C ALA A 400 6.85 -10.25 11.81
N MET A 401 7.05 -11.25 10.95
CA MET A 401 7.95 -11.21 9.81
C MET A 401 7.12 -11.38 8.52
N HIS A 402 7.19 -10.42 7.61
CA HIS A 402 6.47 -10.46 6.33
C HIS A 402 7.03 -11.59 5.45
N SER A 403 6.13 -12.39 4.89
CA SER A 403 6.48 -13.68 4.25
C SER A 403 6.01 -13.79 2.80
N GLY A 404 5.04 -12.96 2.39
CA GLY A 404 4.50 -12.91 1.03
C GLY A 404 2.98 -12.74 1.02
N GLY A 405 2.36 -12.94 -0.14
CA GLY A 405 0.95 -12.69 -0.33
C GLY A 405 0.37 -13.41 -1.54
N TYR A 406 -0.81 -12.95 -1.97
CA TYR A 406 -1.55 -13.54 -3.08
C TYR A 406 -1.50 -12.60 -4.29
N ASP A 407 -0.37 -12.61 -4.97
CA ASP A 407 -0.06 -11.71 -6.06
C ASP A 407 -0.79 -12.07 -7.36
N TYR A 408 -1.04 -11.05 -8.18
CA TYR A 408 -1.58 -11.17 -9.53
C TYR A 408 -1.14 -10.00 -10.40
N GLN A 409 -1.05 -10.23 -11.71
CA GLN A 409 -0.75 -9.19 -12.67
C GLN A 409 -2.02 -8.44 -13.07
N SER A 410 -2.03 -7.12 -12.87
CA SER A 410 -3.12 -6.26 -13.30
C SER A 410 -3.19 -6.14 -14.83
N ALA A 411 -4.28 -5.58 -15.36
CA ALA A 411 -4.46 -5.37 -16.81
C ALA A 411 -3.41 -4.43 -17.46
N LYS A 412 -2.57 -3.75 -16.66
CA LYS A 412 -1.46 -2.92 -17.13
C LYS A 412 -0.09 -3.60 -17.01
N GLY A 413 -0.01 -4.80 -16.45
CA GLY A 413 1.27 -5.44 -16.08
C GLY A 413 1.91 -4.88 -14.80
N GLU A 414 1.14 -4.17 -13.97
CA GLU A 414 1.54 -3.81 -12.61
C GLU A 414 1.22 -4.99 -11.68
N THR A 415 2.19 -5.50 -10.92
CA THR A 415 1.98 -6.49 -9.85
C THR A 415 1.09 -5.88 -8.76
N GLN A 416 0.05 -6.61 -8.38
CA GLN A 416 -0.86 -6.29 -7.28
C GLN A 416 -1.02 -7.52 -6.40
N SER A 417 -1.53 -7.36 -5.19
CA SER A 417 -1.84 -8.47 -4.29
C SER A 417 -3.25 -8.34 -3.74
N VAL A 418 -3.89 -9.48 -3.47
CA VAL A 418 -5.22 -9.51 -2.84
C VAL A 418 -5.09 -9.25 -1.33
N ILE A 419 -4.15 -9.94 -0.69
CA ILE A 419 -3.82 -9.86 0.74
C ILE A 419 -2.33 -10.22 0.88
N GLU A 420 -1.57 -9.42 1.63
CA GLU A 420 -0.22 -9.76 2.09
C GLU A 420 -0.28 -10.33 3.51
N PHE A 421 0.70 -11.16 3.88
CA PHE A 421 0.77 -11.78 5.20
C PHE A 421 2.19 -11.92 5.77
N GLY A 422 2.25 -12.11 7.09
CA GLY A 422 3.47 -12.45 7.81
C GLY A 422 3.24 -13.39 9.00
N TYR A 423 4.24 -14.19 9.31
CA TYR A 423 4.25 -15.09 10.47
C TYR A 423 4.52 -14.33 11.77
N CYS A 424 3.86 -14.77 12.84
CA CYS A 424 4.00 -14.15 14.15
C CYS A 424 5.42 -14.33 14.71
N LEU A 425 6.02 -13.26 15.24
CA LEU A 425 7.36 -13.36 15.80
C LEU A 425 7.39 -14.15 17.13
N SER A 426 6.29 -14.26 17.89
CA SER A 426 6.26 -15.16 19.06
C SER A 426 6.46 -16.61 18.64
N ASP A 427 5.71 -17.04 17.62
CA ASP A 427 5.63 -18.43 17.22
C ASP A 427 6.98 -18.88 16.59
N ILE A 428 7.61 -17.98 15.82
CA ILE A 428 8.97 -18.16 15.31
C ILE A 428 9.99 -18.24 16.46
N LEU A 429 9.93 -17.34 17.46
CA LEU A 429 10.83 -17.39 18.62
C LEU A 429 10.67 -18.69 19.42
N GLU A 430 9.43 -19.14 19.62
CA GLU A 430 9.12 -20.39 20.32
C GLU A 430 9.72 -21.60 19.60
N HIS A 431 9.58 -21.64 18.27
CA HIS A 431 10.19 -22.67 17.41
C HIS A 431 11.72 -22.61 17.38
N ILE A 432 12.32 -21.41 17.33
CA ILE A 432 13.78 -21.22 17.47
C ILE A 432 14.26 -21.85 18.78
N ILE A 433 13.66 -21.51 19.92
CA ILE A 433 14.09 -22.01 21.24
C ILE A 433 13.98 -23.54 21.30
N VAL A 434 12.86 -24.11 20.84
CA VAL A 434 12.67 -25.56 20.76
C VAL A 434 13.77 -26.21 19.92
N GLN A 435 14.05 -25.66 18.74
CA GLN A 435 15.02 -26.21 17.81
C GLN A 435 16.46 -26.09 18.33
N LEU A 436 16.85 -24.95 18.92
CA LEU A 436 18.17 -24.75 19.51
C LEU A 436 18.45 -25.77 20.63
N VAL A 437 17.48 -26.01 21.52
CA VAL A 437 17.58 -27.02 22.58
C VAL A 437 17.69 -28.43 21.98
N GLN A 438 16.81 -28.80 21.04
CA GLN A 438 16.85 -30.12 20.40
C GLN A 438 18.16 -30.39 19.63
N ARG A 439 18.75 -29.34 19.05
CA ARG A 439 20.05 -29.40 18.34
C ARG A 439 21.26 -29.28 19.28
N GLY A 440 21.08 -29.05 20.58
CA GLY A 440 22.17 -28.87 21.55
C GLY A 440 22.98 -27.57 21.35
N ARG A 441 22.40 -26.55 20.71
CA ARG A 441 23.04 -25.25 20.39
C ARG A 441 23.09 -24.32 21.60
N SER A 442 23.78 -24.78 22.65
CA SER A 442 23.99 -24.03 23.89
C SER A 442 24.75 -22.71 23.69
N ASP A 443 25.55 -22.61 22.62
CA ASP A 443 26.25 -21.39 22.22
C ASP A 443 25.26 -20.29 21.79
N VAL A 444 24.34 -20.61 20.88
CA VAL A 444 23.30 -19.68 20.40
C VAL A 444 22.28 -19.38 21.50
N LEU A 445 21.91 -20.40 22.28
CA LEU A 445 20.94 -20.26 23.37
C LEU A 445 21.44 -19.28 24.44
N LYS A 446 22.74 -19.29 24.79
CA LYS A 446 23.33 -18.28 25.68
C LYS A 446 23.20 -16.86 25.12
N SER A 447 23.55 -16.64 23.86
CA SER A 447 23.43 -15.33 23.20
C SER A 447 21.98 -14.82 23.19
N TYR A 448 21.01 -15.73 23.01
CA TYR A 448 19.59 -15.42 23.13
C TYR A 448 19.18 -15.05 24.58
N LEU A 449 19.59 -15.84 25.58
CA LEU A 449 19.26 -15.60 27.00
C LEU A 449 19.93 -14.34 27.58
N ALA A 450 21.07 -13.92 27.02
CA ALA A 450 21.71 -12.65 27.36
C ALA A 450 20.90 -11.43 26.90
N CYS A 451 19.99 -11.59 25.94
CA CYS A 451 19.13 -10.51 25.46
C CYS A 451 17.95 -10.25 26.42
N SER A 452 18.02 -9.16 27.19
CA SER A 452 16.91 -8.75 28.07
C SER A 452 15.81 -8.05 27.27
N TYR A 453 14.58 -8.57 27.33
CA TYR A 453 13.41 -7.94 26.71
C TYR A 453 12.11 -8.21 27.50
N ALA A 454 11.15 -7.30 27.38
CA ALA A 454 10.02 -7.17 28.32
C ALA A 454 9.06 -8.38 28.39
N HIS A 455 9.02 -9.21 27.34
CA HIS A 455 8.10 -10.34 27.22
C HIS A 455 8.79 -11.71 27.31
N HIS A 456 10.04 -11.76 27.77
CA HIS A 456 10.82 -13.01 27.85
C HIS A 456 10.08 -14.13 28.60
N GLN A 457 9.52 -13.82 29.78
CA GLN A 457 8.75 -14.78 30.59
C GLN A 457 7.50 -15.31 29.88
N ASN A 458 6.84 -14.49 29.05
CA ASN A 458 5.69 -14.93 28.25
C ASN A 458 6.13 -15.95 27.19
N VAL A 459 7.24 -15.69 26.48
CA VAL A 459 7.79 -16.63 25.49
C VAL A 459 8.21 -17.94 26.15
N MET A 460 8.89 -17.91 27.31
CA MET A 460 9.25 -19.13 28.04
C MET A 460 8.01 -19.96 28.46
N SER A 461 6.95 -19.32 28.94
CA SER A 461 5.68 -20.00 29.27
C SER A 461 5.01 -20.63 28.04
N ASN A 462 5.05 -19.96 26.89
CA ASN A 462 4.51 -20.50 25.65
C ASN A 462 5.33 -21.69 25.14
N VAL A 463 6.67 -21.60 25.12
CA VAL A 463 7.55 -22.75 24.79
C VAL A 463 7.23 -23.95 25.66
N LYS A 464 6.99 -23.75 26.96
CA LYS A 464 6.65 -24.84 27.88
C LYS A 464 5.36 -25.54 27.47
N LYS A 465 4.30 -24.76 27.23
CA LYS A 465 3.01 -25.26 26.72
C LYS A 465 3.13 -25.95 25.36
N LEU A 466 3.98 -25.44 24.46
CA LEU A 466 4.25 -26.02 23.15
C LEU A 466 4.95 -27.40 23.27
N VAL A 467 6.00 -27.48 24.09
CA VAL A 467 6.75 -28.71 24.39
C VAL A 467 5.88 -29.77 25.06
N GLU A 468 4.98 -29.35 25.95
CA GLU A 468 4.04 -30.23 26.63
C GLU A 468 2.93 -30.73 25.68
N SER A 469 2.24 -29.82 24.99
CA SER A 469 1.11 -30.14 24.10
C SER A 469 1.50 -30.95 22.86
N ARG A 470 2.63 -30.63 22.21
CA ARG A 470 3.15 -31.40 21.06
C ARG A 470 4.05 -32.57 21.49
N ASN A 471 4.21 -32.79 22.80
CA ASN A 471 5.05 -33.83 23.42
C ASN A 471 6.44 -33.97 22.78
N PHE A 472 7.23 -32.90 22.77
CA PHE A 472 8.57 -32.89 22.18
C PHE A 472 9.58 -33.70 23.03
N THR A 473 9.57 -35.02 22.85
CA THR A 473 10.45 -35.97 23.58
C THR A 473 11.93 -35.62 23.44
N ALA A 474 12.39 -35.21 22.25
CA ALA A 474 13.78 -34.80 22.05
C ALA A 474 14.17 -33.59 22.93
N PHE A 475 13.30 -32.58 23.03
CA PHE A 475 13.50 -31.42 23.91
C PHE A 475 13.57 -31.85 25.38
N LYS A 476 12.58 -32.65 25.83
CA LYS A 476 12.50 -33.17 27.22
C LYS A 476 13.74 -34.01 27.58
N ASN A 477 14.24 -34.82 26.64
CA ASN A 477 15.45 -35.63 26.83
C ASN A 477 16.68 -34.74 27.04
N VAL A 478 16.87 -33.70 26.21
CA VAL A 478 17.99 -32.75 26.38
C VAL A 478 17.90 -32.07 27.75
N VAL A 479 16.75 -31.48 28.09
CA VAL A 479 16.51 -30.83 29.40
C VAL A 479 16.87 -31.75 30.57
N ASN A 480 16.40 -33.00 30.56
CA ASN A 480 16.66 -33.97 31.63
C ASN A 480 18.13 -34.44 31.68
N SER A 481 18.89 -34.32 30.59
CA SER A 481 20.31 -34.67 30.52
C SER A 481 21.27 -33.52 30.87
N SER A 482 20.76 -32.29 30.95
CA SER A 482 21.54 -31.05 31.15
C SER A 482 21.98 -30.79 32.60
N VAL A 483 22.30 -31.85 33.36
CA VAL A 483 22.49 -31.81 34.82
C VAL A 483 23.75 -31.05 35.26
N ASP A 484 24.79 -30.99 34.43
CA ASP A 484 26.11 -30.42 34.77
C ASP A 484 26.52 -29.25 33.85
N ILE A 485 25.67 -28.21 33.72
CA ILE A 485 25.99 -27.02 32.93
C ILE A 485 26.59 -25.90 33.79
N ASN A 486 27.88 -25.63 33.59
CA ASN A 486 28.68 -24.57 34.26
C ASN A 486 28.24 -23.11 33.92
N ASP A 487 27.02 -22.89 33.46
CA ASP A 487 26.52 -21.57 33.05
C ASP A 487 25.19 -21.29 33.75
N GLU A 488 25.18 -20.27 34.61
CA GLU A 488 24.03 -19.91 35.46
C GLU A 488 22.78 -19.55 34.65
N SER A 489 22.94 -19.00 33.44
CA SER A 489 21.80 -18.62 32.59
C SER A 489 21.12 -19.85 31.97
N LEU A 490 21.93 -20.79 31.46
CA LEU A 490 21.43 -22.07 30.96
C LEU A 490 20.87 -22.94 32.08
N GLN A 491 21.52 -22.97 33.25
CA GLN A 491 21.04 -23.75 34.39
C GLN A 491 19.61 -23.31 34.78
N LYS A 492 19.39 -22.01 35.00
CA LYS A 492 18.05 -21.46 35.30
C LYS A 492 17.02 -21.75 34.21
N PHE A 493 17.44 -21.72 32.94
CA PHE A 493 16.58 -22.08 31.81
C PHE A 493 16.16 -23.56 31.88
N PHE A 494 17.11 -24.49 32.03
CA PHE A 494 16.78 -25.92 32.08
C PHE A 494 15.99 -26.31 33.34
N GLU A 495 16.28 -25.70 34.50
CA GLU A 495 15.49 -25.85 35.72
C GLU A 495 14.01 -25.46 35.50
N PHE A 496 13.73 -24.33 34.85
CA PHE A 496 12.36 -23.87 34.55
C PHE A 496 11.54 -24.88 33.70
N PHE A 497 12.19 -25.56 32.75
CA PHE A 497 11.57 -26.61 31.93
C PHE A 497 11.52 -27.98 32.60
N SER A 498 12.33 -28.23 33.63
CA SER A 498 12.33 -29.48 34.41
C SER A 498 11.21 -29.53 35.45
N LEU A 499 10.80 -28.36 35.98
CA LEU A 499 9.69 -28.23 36.92
C LEU A 499 8.36 -28.57 36.22
N LYS A 500 7.62 -29.58 36.71
CA LYS A 500 6.23 -29.80 36.29
C LYS A 500 5.35 -28.66 36.80
N GLU A 501 4.37 -28.21 36.02
CA GLU A 501 3.32 -27.35 36.57
C GLU A 501 2.52 -28.14 37.63
N GLU A 502 2.39 -27.58 38.83
CA GLU A 502 1.47 -28.14 39.82
C GLU A 502 0.04 -27.99 39.29
N SER A 503 -0.71 -29.10 39.28
CA SER A 503 -2.11 -29.08 38.88
C SER A 503 -2.89 -28.20 39.86
N VAL A 504 -3.30 -27.01 39.41
CA VAL A 504 -4.25 -26.17 40.14
C VAL A 504 -5.48 -27.02 40.46
N PRO A 505 -5.84 -27.23 41.74
CA PRO A 505 -7.03 -27.98 42.08
C PRO A 505 -8.24 -27.31 41.43
N MET A 506 -9.05 -28.06 40.68
CA MET A 506 -10.38 -27.57 40.34
C MET A 506 -11.18 -27.51 41.63
N ASP A 507 -11.53 -26.30 42.08
CA ASP A 507 -12.56 -26.11 43.09
C ASP A 507 -13.89 -26.64 42.53
N ILE A 508 -14.21 -27.88 42.87
CA ILE A 508 -15.53 -28.46 42.65
C ILE A 508 -16.46 -27.86 43.71
N SER A 509 -16.98 -26.66 43.41
CA SER A 509 -18.14 -26.12 44.14
C SER A 509 -19.37 -26.95 43.79
N TYR A 510 -19.81 -27.76 44.75
CA TYR A 510 -21.06 -28.54 44.70
C TYR A 510 -22.31 -27.67 44.74
#